data_AF-A0A5J5I8L1-F1
#
_entry.id   AF-A0A5J5I8L1-F1
#
_cell.length_a   1.000
_cell.length_b   1.000
_cell.length_c   1.000
_cell.angle_alpha   90.00
_cell.angle_beta   90.00
_cell.angle_gamma   90.00
#
_symmetry.space_group_name_H-M   'P 1'
#
loop_
_entity.id
_entity.type
_entity.pdbx_description
1 polymer ?
#
loop_
_entity_poly.entity_id
_entity_poly.type
_entity_poly.pdbx_seq_one_letter_code
_entity_poly.pdbx_strand_id
1 'polypeptide(L)'
;MIPIERAARALSKLDSNSEDGWQDCIPQTLAVLEAFHEPSQPMREAGAEIFRVVQPDHSEAAAEDDAATVWRLMIDAMRTGVDKD
;
A
#
# COMPACT_ATOMS: atom_id res chain seq x y z
N MET A 1 9.59 -13.09 -1.47
CA MET A 1 9.64 -11.99 -0.49
C MET A 1 8.44 -11.09 -0.73
N ILE A 2 7.54 -11.04 0.24
CA ILE A 2 6.30 -10.26 0.17
C ILE A 2 6.58 -8.76 0.42
N PRO A 3 5.67 -7.84 0.05
CA PRO A 3 5.91 -6.40 0.17
C PRO A 3 6.34 -5.93 1.57
N ILE A 4 5.75 -6.48 2.62
CA ILE A 4 6.05 -6.08 4.00
C ILE A 4 7.47 -6.49 4.44
N GLU A 5 7.95 -7.68 4.06
CA GLU A 5 9.32 -8.11 4.34
C GLU A 5 10.34 -7.21 3.64
N ARG A 6 10.06 -6.81 2.39
CA ARG A 6 10.94 -5.88 1.65
C ARG A 6 11.05 -4.54 2.37
N ALA A 7 9.93 -4.01 2.84
CA ALA A 7 9.90 -2.74 3.56
C ALA A 7 10.61 -2.84 4.92
N ALA A 8 10.37 -3.92 5.68
CA ALA A 8 11.04 -4.16 6.95
C ALA A 8 12.56 -4.32 6.81
N ARG A 9 13.03 -5.03 5.77
CA ARG A 9 14.47 -5.11 5.44
C ARG A 9 15.06 -3.77 5.04
N ALA A 10 14.34 -2.98 4.27
CA ALA A 10 14.77 -1.63 3.90
C ALA A 10 14.92 -0.73 5.14
N LEU A 11 13.99 -0.82 6.10
CA LEU A 11 14.08 -0.12 7.39
C LEU A 11 15.27 -0.59 8.22
N SER A 12 15.47 -1.90 8.36
CA SER A 12 16.62 -2.48 9.06
C SER A 12 17.94 -1.99 8.48
N LYS A 13 18.04 -1.99 7.15
CA LYS A 13 19.23 -1.52 6.43
C LYS A 13 19.48 -0.03 6.64
N LEU A 14 18.42 0.77 6.75
CA LEU A 14 18.55 2.19 7.05
C LEU A 14 19.06 2.45 8.48
N ASP A 15 18.60 1.68 9.46
CA ASP A 15 18.92 1.87 10.87
C ASP A 15 20.31 1.31 11.24
N SER A 16 20.62 0.09 10.80
CA SER A 16 21.81 -0.65 11.24
C SER A 16 22.87 -0.87 10.14
N ASN A 17 22.61 -0.43 8.91
CA ASN A 17 23.40 -0.78 7.72
C ASN A 17 23.47 -2.32 7.48
N SER A 18 22.54 -3.08 8.06
CA SER A 18 22.36 -4.53 7.85
C SER A 18 20.87 -4.87 7.69
N GLU A 19 20.58 -5.96 6.98
CA GLU A 19 19.22 -6.55 6.94
C GLU A 19 18.98 -7.56 8.07
N ASP A 20 19.99 -7.83 8.91
CA ASP A 20 19.84 -8.71 10.06
C ASP A 20 18.86 -8.10 11.08
N GLY A 21 17.97 -8.92 11.64
CA GLY A 21 16.96 -8.44 12.60
C GLY A 21 15.79 -7.67 11.96
N TRP A 22 15.63 -7.71 10.63
CA TRP A 22 14.53 -7.02 9.94
C TRP A 22 13.13 -7.34 10.47
N GLN A 23 12.94 -8.50 11.10
CA GLN A 23 11.68 -8.88 11.74
C GLN A 23 11.26 -7.87 12.82
N ASP A 24 12.22 -7.24 13.51
CA ASP A 24 11.98 -6.21 14.53
C ASP A 24 11.45 -4.90 13.92
N CYS A 25 11.56 -4.74 12.58
CA CYS A 25 11.02 -3.61 11.82
C CYS A 25 9.58 -3.85 11.29
N ILE A 26 9.00 -5.04 11.50
CA ILE A 26 7.64 -5.37 11.03
C ILE A 26 6.58 -4.47 11.67
N PRO A 27 6.58 -4.19 12.99
CA PRO A 27 5.60 -3.30 13.60
C PRO A 27 5.61 -1.88 13.01
N GLN A 28 6.80 -1.33 12.72
CA GLN A 28 6.98 -0.01 12.11
C GLN A 28 6.47 -0.02 10.66
N THR A 29 6.72 -1.12 9.94
CA THR A 29 6.20 -1.28 8.58
C THR A 29 4.67 -1.33 8.57
N LEU A 30 4.05 -2.07 9.50
CA LEU A 30 2.59 -2.10 9.65
C LEU A 30 2.02 -0.73 9.99
N ALA A 31 2.67 0.02 10.88
CA ALA A 31 2.25 1.37 11.23
C ALA A 31 2.25 2.32 10.02
N VAL A 32 3.25 2.22 9.14
CA VAL A 32 3.31 3.00 7.90
C VAL A 32 2.21 2.56 6.91
N LEU A 33 1.99 1.26 6.76
CA LEU A 33 0.90 0.76 5.92
C LEU A 33 -0.48 1.18 6.44
N GLU A 34 -0.65 1.31 7.75
CA GLU A 34 -1.88 1.86 8.36
C GLU A 34 -2.03 3.35 8.07
N ALA A 35 -0.96 4.13 8.20
CA ALA A 35 -0.98 5.55 7.84
C ALA A 35 -1.31 5.80 6.36
N PHE A 36 -0.94 4.88 5.46
CA PHE A 36 -1.24 4.97 4.03
C PHE A 36 -2.52 4.25 3.61
N HIS A 37 -3.23 3.60 4.53
CA HIS A 37 -4.42 2.82 4.16
C HIS A 37 -5.49 3.69 3.48
N GLU A 38 -5.70 4.91 3.99
CA GLU A 38 -6.62 5.85 3.37
C GLU A 38 -5.89 6.71 2.32
N PRO A 39 -6.31 6.69 1.04
CA PRO A 39 -5.68 7.50 0.01
C PRO A 39 -6.08 8.97 0.15
N SER A 40 -5.13 9.85 -0.14
CA SER A 40 -5.43 11.28 -0.27
C SER A 40 -6.20 11.58 -1.56
N GLN A 41 -6.84 12.75 -1.63
CA GLN A 41 -7.57 13.18 -2.83
C GLN A 41 -6.73 13.12 -4.13
N PRO A 42 -5.47 13.63 -4.17
CA PRO A 42 -4.64 13.49 -5.37
C PRO A 42 -4.35 12.04 -5.78
N MET A 43 -4.32 11.10 -4.82
CA MET A 43 -4.14 9.68 -5.12
C MET A 43 -5.40 9.07 -5.75
N ARG A 44 -6.59 9.50 -5.30
CA ARG A 44 -7.87 9.09 -5.87
C ARG A 44 -7.99 9.58 -7.31
N GLU A 45 -7.68 10.85 -7.56
CA GLU A 45 -7.67 11.45 -8.90
C GLU A 45 -6.70 10.72 -9.84
N ALA A 46 -5.48 10.44 -9.38
CA ALA A 46 -4.49 9.70 -10.17
C ALA A 46 -4.96 8.27 -10.51
N GLY A 47 -5.60 7.57 -9.57
CA GLY A 47 -6.16 6.24 -9.82
C GLY A 47 -7.39 6.25 -10.71
N ALA A 48 -8.20 7.33 -10.65
CA ALA A 48 -9.41 7.48 -11.47
C ALA A 48 -9.10 7.51 -12.97
N GLU A 49 -7.91 7.98 -13.37
CA GLU A 49 -7.47 7.96 -14.78
C GLU A 49 -7.50 6.55 -15.39
N ILE A 50 -7.21 5.52 -14.59
CA ILE A 50 -7.28 4.13 -15.05
C ILE A 50 -8.73 3.78 -15.39
N PHE A 51 -9.67 4.12 -14.50
CA PHE A 51 -11.09 3.83 -14.66
C PHE A 51 -11.72 4.58 -15.83
N ARG A 52 -11.29 5.82 -16.09
CA ARG A 52 -11.73 6.58 -17.27
C ARG A 52 -11.41 5.88 -18.59
N VAL A 53 -10.29 5.17 -18.66
CA VAL A 53 -9.88 4.43 -19.88
C VAL A 53 -10.70 3.17 -20.08
N VAL A 54 -11.01 2.42 -19.01
CA VAL A 54 -11.75 1.15 -19.11
C VAL A 54 -13.27 1.32 -19.06
N GLN A 55 -13.78 2.39 -18.47
CA GLN A 55 -15.21 2.71 -18.38
C GLN A 55 -15.44 4.20 -18.64
N PRO A 56 -15.49 4.62 -19.93
CA PRO A 56 -15.59 6.03 -20.29
C PRO A 56 -16.88 6.72 -19.82
N ASP A 57 -17.95 5.95 -19.65
CA ASP A 57 -19.26 6.46 -19.18
C ASP A 57 -19.33 6.58 -17.65
N HIS A 58 -18.27 6.18 -16.94
CA HIS A 58 -18.21 6.27 -15.50
C HIS A 58 -18.06 7.72 -15.06
N SER A 59 -18.90 8.17 -14.11
CA SER A 59 -18.77 9.53 -13.57
C SER A 59 -17.43 9.71 -12.86
N GLU A 60 -16.89 10.93 -12.85
CA GLU A 60 -15.62 11.24 -12.20
C GLU A 60 -15.59 10.86 -10.71
N ALA A 61 -16.65 11.20 -9.97
CA ALA A 61 -16.77 10.84 -8.55
C ALA A 61 -16.73 9.32 -8.34
N ALA A 62 -17.39 8.55 -9.21
CA ALA A 62 -17.40 7.10 -9.11
C ALA A 62 -16.02 6.50 -9.47
N ALA A 63 -15.30 7.07 -10.45
CA ALA A 63 -13.94 6.65 -10.78
C ALA A 63 -12.94 6.90 -9.64
N GLU A 64 -13.09 8.02 -8.91
CA GLU A 64 -12.29 8.31 -7.72
C GLU A 64 -12.61 7.39 -6.53
N ASP A 65 -13.87 7.01 -6.35
CA ASP A 65 -14.29 6.06 -5.30
C ASP A 65 -13.80 4.64 -5.58
N ASP A 66 -13.85 4.20 -6.83
CA ASP A 66 -13.28 2.92 -7.26
C ASP A 66 -11.76 2.91 -7.07
N ALA A 67 -11.09 4.00 -7.45
CA ALA A 67 -9.66 4.17 -7.22
C ALA A 67 -9.30 4.09 -5.72
N ALA A 68 -10.09 4.76 -4.86
CA ALA A 68 -9.90 4.68 -3.42
C ALA A 68 -10.07 3.25 -2.88
N THR A 69 -11.07 2.54 -3.39
CA THR A 69 -11.37 1.16 -3.00
C THR A 69 -10.25 0.21 -3.39
N VAL A 70 -9.77 0.29 -4.64
CA VAL A 70 -8.64 -0.52 -5.11
C VAL A 70 -7.38 -0.23 -4.28
N TRP A 71 -7.12 1.03 -3.94
CA TRP A 71 -5.98 1.39 -3.10
C TRP A 71 -6.02 0.68 -1.73
N ARG A 72 -7.14 0.79 -1.00
CA ARG A 72 -7.31 0.14 0.31
C ARG A 72 -7.10 -1.38 0.20
N LEU A 73 -7.70 -2.02 -0.80
CA LEU A 73 -7.54 -3.45 -1.06
C LEU A 73 -6.08 -3.84 -1.33
N MET A 74 -5.33 -3.01 -2.06
CA MET A 74 -3.91 -3.24 -2.30
C MET A 74 -3.08 -3.11 -1.03
N ILE A 75 -3.36 -2.12 -0.17
CA ILE A 75 -2.69 -1.97 1.13
C ILE A 75 -2.99 -3.16 2.05
N ASP A 76 -4.24 -3.61 2.10
CA ASP A 76 -4.63 -4.81 2.86
C ASP A 76 -3.90 -6.06 2.35
N ALA A 77 -3.84 -6.24 1.03
CA ALA A 77 -3.10 -7.36 0.42
C ALA A 77 -1.61 -7.35 0.80
N MET A 78 -0.98 -6.17 0.95
CA MET A 78 0.41 -6.08 1.40
C MET A 78 0.62 -6.60 2.83
N ARG A 79 -0.41 -6.58 3.68
CA ARG A 79 -0.37 -7.06 5.08
C ARG A 79 -0.54 -8.57 5.18
N THR A 80 -1.37 -9.17 4.32
CA THR A 80 -1.77 -10.60 4.40
C THR A 80 -0.64 -11.63 4.24
N GLY A 81 0.58 -11.21 3.95
CA GLY A 81 1.71 -12.12 3.90
C GLY A 81 2.39 -12.37 5.26
N VAL A 82 2.11 -11.59 6.31
CA VAL A 82 2.72 -11.78 7.65
C VAL A 82 2.14 -13.00 8.39
N ASP A 83 0.88 -13.34 8.14
CA ASP A 83 0.15 -14.36 8.91
C ASP A 83 0.31 -15.80 8.39
N LYS A 84 1.19 -16.03 7.40
CA LYS A 84 1.27 -17.32 6.68
C LYS A 84 2.52 -18.16 6.94
N ASP A 85 3.41 -17.74 7.83
CA ASP A 85 4.62 -18.50 8.20
C ASP A 85 4.59 -18.97 9.67
#